data_AF-A0A1Q3Q8K2-F1
#
_entry.id   AF-A0A1Q3Q8K2-F1
#
_cell.length_a   1.000
_cell.length_b   1.000
_cell.length_c   1.000
_cell.angle_alpha   90.00
_cell.angle_beta   90.00
_cell.angle_gamma   90.00
#
_symmetry.space_group_name_H-M   'P 1'
#
loop_
_entity.id
_entity.type
_entity.pdbx_description
1 polymer ?
#
loop_
_entity_poly.entity_id
_entity_poly.type
_entity_poly.pdbx_seq_one_letter_code
_entity_poly.pdbx_strand_id
1 'polypeptide(L)'
;MREIKEALKQLIGEPDGTMLNAVVKAVDWSKRECTVTLPDGREIEEVRLRAVADGEDTGIAVKPKVDSQVLVGVIGNELCVLLFTEVDTVELKMQDVELTVEGGKVKLKAKEIELNGGNNKGLVKVLEAVNKYNAIERDLNTVKTVFSTWTPVAQDGGAALKGAISSWAGQQLTETKQSDIENDKVKH
;
A
#
# COMPACT_ATOMS: atom_id res chain seq x y z
N MET A 1 51.89 25.53 5.55
CA MET A 1 51.23 24.25 5.16
C MET A 1 49.74 24.40 4.84
N ARG A 2 49.03 25.41 5.38
CA ARG A 2 47.62 25.70 5.04
C ARG A 2 47.45 26.38 3.68
N GLU A 3 48.31 27.36 3.37
CA GLU A 3 48.27 28.10 2.09
C GLU A 3 48.61 27.22 0.87
N ILE A 4 49.50 26.24 1.02
CA ILE A 4 49.82 25.27 -0.03
C ILE A 4 48.61 24.36 -0.32
N LYS A 5 47.83 23.99 0.70
CA LYS A 5 46.60 23.20 0.53
C LYS A 5 45.50 24.00 -0.17
N GLU A 6 45.38 25.30 0.11
CA GLU A 6 44.40 26.17 -0.55
C GLU A 6 44.77 26.47 -2.00
N ALA A 7 46.06 26.67 -2.30
CA ALA A 7 46.55 26.82 -3.67
C ALA A 7 46.35 25.54 -4.51
N LEU A 8 46.54 24.35 -3.91
CA LEU A 8 46.25 23.07 -4.55
C LEU A 8 44.76 22.88 -4.85
N LYS A 9 43.86 23.31 -3.94
CA LYS A 9 42.41 23.28 -4.18
C LYS A 9 41.99 24.21 -5.34
N GLN A 10 42.62 25.37 -5.50
CA GLN A 10 42.35 26.28 -6.62
C GLN A 10 42.90 25.77 -7.96
N LEU A 11 44.00 25.02 -7.95
CA LEU A 11 44.63 24.44 -9.16
C LEU A 11 43.91 23.18 -9.67
N ILE A 12 43.35 22.37 -8.76
CA ILE A 12 42.63 21.12 -9.08
C ILE A 12 41.16 21.40 -9.43
N GLY A 13 40.65 22.57 -9.06
CA GLY A 13 39.22 22.86 -8.97
C GLY A 13 38.65 22.31 -7.66
N GLU A 14 37.63 22.96 -7.10
CA GLU A 14 36.74 22.22 -6.20
C GLU A 14 36.23 20.99 -6.97
N PRO A 15 36.02 19.82 -6.34
CA PRO A 15 35.26 18.78 -7.00
C PRO A 15 33.85 19.35 -7.20
N ASP A 16 33.64 20.08 -8.31
CA ASP A 16 32.34 20.49 -8.80
C ASP A 16 31.52 19.21 -8.84
N GLY A 17 30.48 19.16 -8.00
CA GLY A 17 29.70 17.97 -7.68
C GLY A 17 29.54 17.09 -8.91
N THR A 18 30.38 16.06 -8.99
CA THR A 18 30.52 15.32 -10.24
C THR A 18 29.30 14.43 -10.35
N MET A 19 28.42 14.77 -11.29
CA MET A 19 27.27 13.97 -11.62
C MET A 19 27.65 13.00 -12.74
N LEU A 20 27.38 11.72 -12.53
CA LEU A 20 27.72 10.65 -13.45
C LEU A 20 26.47 9.84 -13.78
N ASN A 21 26.23 9.63 -15.06
CA ASN A 21 25.25 8.64 -15.49
C ASN A 21 25.83 7.24 -15.23
N ALA A 22 25.03 6.33 -14.69
CA ALA A 22 25.42 4.96 -14.45
C ALA A 22 24.25 4.00 -14.68
N VAL A 23 24.55 2.72 -14.85
CA VAL A 23 23.55 1.64 -14.96
C VAL A 23 23.56 0.83 -13.67
N VAL A 24 22.38 0.53 -13.13
CA VAL A 24 22.25 -0.21 -11.87
C VAL A 24 22.55 -1.69 -12.10
N LYS A 25 23.57 -2.22 -11.43
CA LYS A 25 23.97 -3.63 -11.54
C LYS A 25 23.32 -4.50 -10.46
N ALA A 26 23.28 -4.01 -9.23
CA ALA A 26 22.72 -4.73 -8.09
C ALA A 26 22.20 -3.76 -7.03
N VAL A 27 21.26 -4.21 -6.22
CA VAL A 27 20.66 -3.39 -5.15
C VAL A 27 20.59 -4.20 -3.86
N ASP A 28 21.22 -3.71 -2.80
CA ASP A 28 21.04 -4.20 -1.43
C ASP A 28 20.00 -3.31 -0.73
N TRP A 29 18.74 -3.76 -0.77
CA TRP A 29 17.63 -2.99 -0.21
C TRP A 29 17.65 -2.93 1.32
N SER A 30 18.28 -3.89 1.98
CA SER A 30 18.41 -3.92 3.44
C SER A 30 19.41 -2.89 3.93
N LYS A 31 20.50 -2.68 3.20
CA LYS A 31 21.50 -1.63 3.49
C LYS A 31 21.19 -0.27 2.89
N ARG A 32 20.22 -0.20 1.97
CA ARG A 32 19.87 1.02 1.20
C ARG A 32 21.03 1.47 0.31
N GLU A 33 21.67 0.50 -0.33
CA GLU A 33 22.83 0.69 -1.19
C GLU A 33 22.61 0.00 -2.54
N CYS A 34 23.30 0.47 -3.57
CA CYS A 34 23.38 -0.20 -4.86
C CYS A 34 24.80 -0.20 -5.43
N THR A 35 25.02 -1.13 -6.34
CA THR A 35 26.20 -1.17 -7.20
C THR A 35 25.81 -0.66 -8.57
N VAL A 36 26.60 0.26 -9.13
CA VAL A 36 26.36 0.83 -10.45
C VAL A 36 27.58 0.66 -11.35
N THR A 37 27.34 0.60 -12.66
CA THR A 37 28.37 0.54 -13.70
C THR A 37 28.40 1.86 -14.47
N LEU A 38 29.57 2.50 -14.52
CA LEU A 38 29.79 3.72 -15.30
C LEU A 38 29.89 3.42 -16.80
N PRO A 39 29.77 4.42 -17.70
CA PRO A 39 29.87 4.23 -19.14
C PRO A 39 31.22 3.69 -19.62
N ASP A 40 32.27 3.86 -18.82
CA ASP A 40 33.62 3.34 -19.08
C ASP A 40 33.83 1.91 -18.55
N GLY A 41 32.79 1.28 -18.01
CA GLY A 41 32.80 -0.11 -17.53
C GLY A 41 33.25 -0.28 -16.08
N ARG A 42 33.65 0.79 -15.37
CA ARG A 42 33.99 0.70 -13.94
C ARG A 42 32.75 0.48 -13.09
N GLU A 43 32.89 -0.35 -12.06
CA GLU A 43 31.84 -0.58 -11.07
C GLU A 43 32.12 0.22 -9.80
N ILE A 44 31.06 0.78 -9.24
CA ILE A 44 31.07 1.51 -7.99
C ILE A 44 30.08 0.82 -7.06
N GLU A 45 30.58 0.35 -5.93
CA GLU A 45 29.80 -0.26 -4.85
C GLU A 45 29.43 0.81 -3.80
N GLU A 46 28.58 0.44 -2.84
CA GLU A 46 28.19 1.30 -1.70
C GLU A 46 27.57 2.65 -2.11
N VAL A 47 26.93 2.74 -3.29
CA VAL A 47 26.21 3.94 -3.70
C VAL A 47 24.90 4.02 -2.93
N ARG A 48 24.69 5.11 -2.18
CA ARG A 48 23.57 5.26 -1.26
C ARG A 48 22.26 5.57 -1.96
N LEU A 49 21.19 5.01 -1.41
CA LEU A 49 19.79 5.27 -1.80
C LEU A 49 19.05 6.14 -0.78
N ARG A 50 19.73 6.57 0.29
CA ARG A 50 19.22 7.46 1.34
C ARG A 50 20.32 8.41 1.80
N ALA A 51 19.92 9.51 2.43
CA ALA A 51 20.84 10.55 2.91
C ALA A 51 21.65 10.14 4.16
N VAL A 52 21.17 9.17 4.95
CA VAL A 52 21.81 8.72 6.19
C VAL A 52 21.92 7.20 6.16
N ALA A 53 23.13 6.66 6.27
CA ALA A 53 23.37 5.21 6.36
C ALA A 53 22.98 4.65 7.73
N ASP A 54 23.45 5.27 8.81
CA ASP A 54 23.23 4.81 10.19
C ASP A 54 22.16 5.66 10.90
N GLY A 55 20.93 5.58 10.41
CA GLY A 55 19.80 6.32 10.95
C GLY A 55 18.57 5.44 11.14
N GLU A 56 17.56 5.98 11.82
CA GLU A 56 16.24 5.33 11.79
C GLU A 56 15.75 5.19 10.34
N ASP A 57 14.96 4.16 10.09
CA ASP A 57 14.37 3.92 8.78
C ASP A 57 13.21 4.89 8.52
N THR A 58 13.51 6.18 8.38
CA THR A 58 12.58 7.30 8.14
C THR A 58 13.00 8.15 6.94
N GLY A 59 12.04 8.84 6.34
CA GLY A 59 12.20 9.60 5.10
C GLY A 59 11.75 8.82 3.87
N ILE A 60 12.34 9.15 2.71
CA ILE A 60 11.99 8.57 1.41
C ILE A 60 13.15 7.69 0.95
N ALA A 61 12.84 6.50 0.46
CA ALA A 61 13.78 5.60 -0.17
C ALA A 61 13.21 5.11 -1.51
N VAL A 62 14.04 5.12 -2.55
CA VAL A 62 13.65 4.68 -3.90
C VAL A 62 14.56 3.56 -4.33
N LYS A 63 13.98 2.42 -4.68
CA LYS A 63 14.70 1.24 -5.16
C LYS A 63 14.82 1.33 -6.68
N PRO A 64 16.02 1.62 -7.23
CA PRO A 64 16.21 1.57 -8.67
C PRO A 64 15.96 0.15 -9.17
N LYS A 65 15.43 0.04 -10.38
CA LYS A 65 15.37 -1.25 -11.07
C LYS A 65 16.76 -1.64 -11.57
N VAL A 66 17.12 -2.91 -11.46
CA VAL A 66 18.36 -3.44 -12.07
C VAL A 66 18.32 -3.22 -13.59
N ASP A 67 19.46 -2.96 -14.19
CA ASP A 67 19.64 -2.58 -15.60
C ASP A 67 19.04 -1.22 -16.01
N SER A 68 18.50 -0.44 -15.06
CA SER A 68 18.02 0.92 -15.33
C SER A 68 19.15 1.96 -15.23
N GLN A 69 18.95 3.11 -15.88
CA GLN A 69 19.86 4.24 -15.77
C GLN A 69 19.54 5.10 -14.55
N VAL A 70 20.60 5.56 -13.87
CA VAL A 70 20.55 6.47 -12.74
C VAL A 70 21.55 7.61 -12.89
N LEU A 71 21.27 8.74 -12.27
CA LEU A 71 22.24 9.81 -12.08
C LEU A 71 22.81 9.71 -10.67
N VAL A 72 24.12 9.55 -10.55
CA VAL A 72 24.84 9.49 -9.28
C VAL A 72 25.58 10.80 -9.08
N GLY A 73 25.57 11.33 -7.86
CA GLY A 73 26.35 12.51 -7.50
C GLY A 73 27.12 12.31 -6.20
N VAL A 74 28.22 13.04 -6.07
CA VAL A 74 28.96 13.13 -4.80
C VAL A 74 28.26 14.15 -3.90
N ILE A 75 27.78 13.70 -2.74
CA ILE A 75 27.25 14.57 -1.68
C ILE A 75 28.15 14.43 -0.46
N GLY A 76 28.84 15.51 -0.10
CA GLY A 76 29.88 15.45 0.93
C GLY A 76 31.02 14.54 0.52
N ASN A 77 31.14 13.39 1.20
CA ASN A 77 32.17 12.38 0.93
C ASN A 77 31.60 11.07 0.37
N GLU A 78 30.32 11.05 -0.02
CA GLU A 78 29.59 9.84 -0.35
C GLU A 78 28.94 9.94 -1.72
N LEU A 79 28.76 8.80 -2.37
CA LEU A 79 28.05 8.70 -3.64
C LEU A 79 26.59 8.34 -3.38
N CYS A 80 25.69 9.13 -3.93
CA CYS A 80 24.25 8.95 -3.78
C CYS A 80 23.58 8.92 -5.14
N VAL A 81 22.55 8.08 -5.29
CA VAL A 81 21.66 8.17 -6.44
C VAL A 81 20.76 9.40 -6.28
N LEU A 82 20.73 10.25 -7.30
CA LEU A 82 19.94 11.48 -7.34
C LEU A 82 18.66 11.32 -8.15
N LEU A 83 18.77 10.66 -9.32
CA LEU A 83 17.68 10.49 -10.27
C LEU A 83 17.63 9.05 -10.80
N PHE A 84 16.43 8.63 -11.20
CA PHE A 84 16.11 7.27 -11.61
C PHE A 84 15.33 7.31 -12.93
N THR A 85 15.60 6.38 -13.84
CA THR A 85 14.76 6.17 -15.04
C THR A 85 13.63 5.19 -14.77
N GLU A 86 13.91 4.08 -14.06
CA GLU A 86 12.94 3.08 -13.64
C GLU A 86 13.18 2.68 -12.18
N VAL A 87 12.08 2.41 -11.46
CA VAL A 87 12.09 2.08 -10.03
C VAL A 87 11.20 0.87 -9.77
N ASP A 88 11.64 -0.01 -8.87
CA ASP A 88 10.87 -1.19 -8.45
C ASP A 88 10.00 -0.89 -7.21
N THR A 89 10.51 -0.02 -6.33
CA THR A 89 9.90 0.25 -5.03
C THR A 89 10.09 1.71 -4.65
N VAL A 90 9.05 2.32 -4.10
CA VAL A 90 9.12 3.61 -3.41
C VAL A 90 8.59 3.42 -2.00
N GLU A 91 9.40 3.77 -1.01
CA GLU A 91 9.04 3.75 0.41
C GLU A 91 9.10 5.17 0.97
N LEU A 92 8.06 5.57 1.68
CA LEU A 92 8.04 6.76 2.53
C LEU A 92 7.67 6.31 3.93
N LYS A 93 8.51 6.67 4.90
CA LYS A 93 8.31 6.32 6.30
C LYS A 93 8.49 7.55 7.18
N MET A 94 7.46 7.86 7.94
CA MET A 94 7.42 8.89 8.97
C MET A 94 6.95 8.23 10.27
N GLN A 95 7.00 8.94 11.39
CA GLN A 95 6.69 8.37 12.71
C GLN A 95 5.39 7.56 12.76
N ASP A 96 4.30 8.06 12.14
CA ASP A 96 2.97 7.43 12.16
C ASP A 96 2.46 7.02 10.77
N VAL A 97 3.28 7.16 9.72
CA VAL A 97 2.86 6.92 8.34
C VAL A 97 3.90 6.11 7.59
N GLU A 98 3.49 5.00 7.01
CA GLU A 98 4.29 4.18 6.09
C GLU A 98 3.52 4.05 4.77
N LEU A 99 4.14 4.47 3.67
CA LEU A 99 3.64 4.31 2.30
C LEU A 99 4.66 3.48 1.51
N THR A 100 4.21 2.39 0.90
CA THR A 100 5.03 1.56 0.01
C THR A 100 4.30 1.35 -1.31
N VAL A 101 4.99 1.65 -2.41
CA VAL A 101 4.54 1.32 -3.77
C VAL A 101 5.50 0.28 -4.34
N GLU A 102 5.00 -0.93 -4.62
CA GLU A 102 5.81 -2.04 -5.12
C GLU A 102 4.94 -3.02 -5.92
N GLY A 103 5.41 -3.44 -7.11
CA GLY A 103 4.75 -4.49 -7.89
C GLY A 103 3.28 -4.20 -8.23
N GLY A 104 2.95 -2.92 -8.48
CA GLY A 104 1.59 -2.45 -8.76
C GLY A 104 0.67 -2.38 -7.54
N LYS A 105 1.19 -2.58 -6.32
CA LYS A 105 0.43 -2.45 -5.06
C LYS A 105 0.82 -1.18 -4.34
N VAL A 106 -0.17 -0.51 -3.76
CA VAL A 106 0.01 0.60 -2.84
C VAL A 106 -0.37 0.12 -1.44
N LYS A 107 0.57 0.11 -0.52
CA LYS A 107 0.35 -0.17 0.91
C LYS A 107 0.46 1.14 1.67
N LEU A 108 -0.57 1.46 2.43
CA LEU A 108 -0.59 2.64 3.29
C LEU A 108 -0.93 2.19 4.70
N LYS A 109 -0.08 2.53 5.66
CA LYS A 109 -0.31 2.35 7.08
C LYS A 109 -0.23 3.72 7.72
N ALA A 110 -1.32 4.14 8.33
CA ALA A 110 -1.42 5.40 9.03
C ALA A 110 -2.40 5.24 10.18
N LYS A 111 -2.35 6.16 11.15
CA LYS A 111 -3.35 6.23 12.23
C LYS A 111 -4.74 6.55 11.68
N GLU A 112 -4.82 7.40 10.67
CA GLU A 112 -6.05 7.82 10.00
C GLU A 112 -5.77 8.05 8.52
N ILE A 113 -6.73 7.68 7.67
CA ILE A 113 -6.68 7.90 6.22
C ILE A 113 -7.93 8.69 5.83
N GLU A 114 -7.73 9.94 5.41
CA GLU A 114 -8.82 10.77 4.89
C GLU A 114 -8.93 10.60 3.37
N LEU A 115 -10.08 10.11 2.90
CA LEU A 115 -10.37 9.93 1.48
C LEU A 115 -11.46 10.93 1.05
N ASN A 116 -11.25 11.59 -0.10
CA ASN A 116 -12.21 12.55 -0.68
C ASN A 116 -12.67 13.64 0.33
N GLY A 117 -11.75 14.16 1.15
CA GLY A 117 -12.05 15.20 2.14
C GLY A 117 -12.77 14.71 3.39
N GLY A 118 -12.86 13.40 3.64
CA GLY A 118 -13.38 12.82 4.89
C GLY A 118 -14.89 12.91 5.10
N ASN A 119 -15.60 13.70 4.29
CA ASN A 119 -17.04 13.99 4.44
C ASN A 119 -17.93 12.74 4.28
N ASN A 120 -17.43 11.70 3.62
CA ASN A 120 -18.14 10.43 3.42
C ASN A 120 -17.99 9.44 4.59
N LYS A 121 -17.40 9.85 5.72
CA LYS A 121 -17.12 9.01 6.90
C LYS A 121 -16.18 7.84 6.57
N GLY A 122 -16.12 6.84 7.44
CA GLY A 122 -15.25 5.68 7.29
C GLY A 122 -15.74 4.67 6.25
N LEU A 123 -14.82 3.81 5.79
CA LEU A 123 -15.12 2.71 4.90
C LEU A 123 -15.89 1.59 5.62
N VAL A 124 -16.79 0.92 4.89
CA VAL A 124 -17.53 -0.22 5.43
C VAL A 124 -16.57 -1.39 5.63
N LYS A 125 -16.57 -1.96 6.84
CA LYS A 125 -15.91 -3.23 7.14
C LYS A 125 -16.75 -4.38 6.62
N VAL A 126 -16.40 -4.91 5.45
CA VAL A 126 -17.20 -5.92 4.75
C VAL A 126 -17.50 -7.13 5.64
N LEU A 127 -16.51 -7.65 6.39
CA LEU A 127 -16.71 -8.78 7.30
C LEU A 127 -17.79 -8.50 8.37
N GLU A 128 -17.74 -7.32 9.00
CA GLU A 128 -18.75 -6.93 10.00
C GLU A 128 -20.13 -6.70 9.37
N ALA A 129 -20.17 -6.14 8.16
CA ALA A 129 -21.42 -5.93 7.41
C ALA A 129 -22.09 -7.26 7.04
N VAL A 130 -21.34 -8.22 6.49
CA VAL A 130 -21.84 -9.58 6.19
C VAL A 130 -22.39 -10.23 7.46
N ASN A 131 -21.67 -10.16 8.58
CA ASN A 131 -22.16 -10.74 9.83
C ASN A 131 -23.50 -10.13 10.28
N LYS A 132 -23.68 -8.82 10.11
CA LYS A 132 -24.95 -8.14 10.43
C LYS A 132 -26.06 -8.50 9.44
N TYR A 133 -25.77 -8.59 8.15
CA TYR A 133 -26.75 -9.03 7.14
C TYR A 133 -27.19 -10.45 7.39
N ASN A 134 -26.26 -11.38 7.58
CA ASN A 134 -26.58 -12.79 7.81
C ASN A 134 -27.36 -12.98 9.12
N ALA A 135 -27.12 -12.16 10.14
CA ALA A 135 -27.93 -12.18 11.36
C ALA A 135 -29.41 -11.82 11.08
N ILE A 136 -29.65 -10.77 10.29
CA ILE A 136 -31.01 -10.34 9.89
C ILE A 136 -31.65 -11.37 8.95
N GLU A 137 -30.89 -11.89 7.99
CA GLU A 137 -31.37 -12.90 7.03
C GLU A 137 -31.80 -14.19 7.74
N ARG A 138 -31.01 -14.66 8.72
CA ARG A 138 -31.36 -15.83 9.53
C ARG A 138 -32.57 -15.59 10.43
N ASP A 139 -32.65 -14.43 11.07
CA ASP A 139 -33.80 -14.09 11.93
C ASP A 139 -35.09 -14.03 11.10
N LEU A 140 -35.03 -13.39 9.93
CA LEU A 140 -36.17 -13.35 9.02
C LEU A 140 -36.55 -14.74 8.49
N ASN A 141 -35.57 -15.59 8.17
CA ASN A 141 -35.80 -16.98 7.77
C ASN A 141 -36.43 -17.81 8.90
N THR A 142 -36.08 -17.52 10.15
CA THR A 142 -36.73 -18.12 11.32
C THR A 142 -38.22 -17.75 11.36
N VAL A 143 -38.55 -16.46 11.21
CA VAL A 143 -39.94 -15.99 11.15
C VAL A 143 -40.72 -16.61 9.98
N LYS A 144 -40.12 -16.63 8.78
CA LYS A 144 -40.70 -17.26 7.59
C LYS A 144 -40.97 -18.75 7.80
N THR A 145 -40.06 -19.45 8.49
CA THR A 145 -40.22 -20.87 8.82
C THR A 145 -41.39 -21.09 9.80
N VAL A 146 -41.51 -20.24 10.82
CA VAL A 146 -42.66 -20.27 11.74
C VAL A 146 -43.98 -20.12 10.97
N PHE A 147 -44.10 -19.12 10.09
CA PHE A 147 -45.33 -18.92 9.32
C PHE A 147 -45.62 -20.05 8.31
N SER A 148 -44.58 -20.67 7.75
CA SER A 148 -44.73 -21.80 6.84
C SER A 148 -45.24 -23.05 7.56
N THR A 149 -44.75 -23.31 8.78
CA THR A 149 -45.03 -24.53 9.54
C THR A 149 -46.20 -24.42 10.51
N TRP A 150 -46.61 -23.20 10.89
CA TRP A 150 -47.70 -22.97 11.82
C TRP A 150 -49.04 -23.53 11.33
N THR A 151 -49.82 -24.11 12.24
CA THR A 151 -51.18 -24.59 11.96
C THR A 151 -52.20 -23.62 12.58
N PRO A 152 -53.01 -22.92 11.76
CA PRO A 152 -54.05 -22.01 12.26
C PRO A 152 -55.07 -22.71 13.16
N VAL A 153 -55.56 -21.98 14.17
CA VAL A 153 -56.68 -22.46 15.00
C VAL A 153 -57.98 -22.22 14.23
N ALA A 154 -58.98 -23.09 14.42
CA ALA A 154 -60.26 -22.90 13.76
C ALA A 154 -60.87 -21.52 14.14
N GLN A 155 -61.32 -20.77 13.12
CA GLN A 155 -62.00 -19.48 13.25
C GLN A 155 -61.18 -18.31 13.84
N ASP A 156 -59.85 -18.42 13.91
CA ASP A 156 -58.96 -17.35 14.39
C ASP A 156 -58.52 -16.34 13.30
N GLY A 157 -58.96 -16.53 12.05
CA GLY A 157 -58.54 -15.74 10.88
C GLY A 157 -57.15 -16.12 10.31
N GLY A 158 -56.43 -17.01 10.98
CA GLY A 158 -55.09 -17.46 10.67
C GLY A 158 -54.94 -18.19 9.34
N ALA A 159 -55.96 -18.95 8.93
CA ALA A 159 -55.97 -19.61 7.63
C ALA A 159 -55.94 -18.60 6.46
N ALA A 160 -56.66 -17.49 6.58
CA ALA A 160 -56.66 -16.42 5.57
C ALA A 160 -55.29 -15.72 5.52
N LEU A 161 -54.71 -15.41 6.69
CA LEU A 161 -53.37 -14.83 6.78
C LEU A 161 -52.32 -15.77 6.17
N LYS A 162 -52.33 -17.06 6.55
CA LYS A 162 -51.39 -18.06 6.04
C LYS A 162 -51.47 -18.19 4.52
N GLY A 163 -52.68 -18.18 3.96
CA GLY A 163 -52.88 -18.14 2.51
C GLY A 163 -52.25 -16.90 1.88
N ALA A 164 -52.52 -15.71 2.44
CA ALA A 164 -52.05 -14.43 1.92
C ALA A 164 -50.51 -14.28 1.93
N ILE A 165 -49.82 -14.82 2.94
CA ILE A 165 -48.35 -14.69 3.09
C ILE A 165 -47.56 -15.90 2.57
N SER A 166 -48.23 -16.95 2.09
CA SER A 166 -47.62 -18.24 1.73
C SER A 166 -46.44 -18.11 0.76
N SER A 167 -46.57 -17.29 -0.28
CA SER A 167 -45.48 -17.03 -1.25
C SER A 167 -44.27 -16.38 -0.59
N TRP A 168 -44.48 -15.42 0.31
CA TRP A 168 -43.39 -14.73 1.01
C TRP A 168 -42.71 -15.65 2.04
N ALA A 169 -43.50 -16.42 2.80
CA ALA A 169 -42.97 -17.32 3.82
C ALA A 169 -42.18 -18.49 3.20
N GLY A 170 -42.60 -18.97 2.03
CA GLY A 170 -41.88 -20.01 1.28
C GLY A 170 -40.56 -19.55 0.66
N GLN A 171 -40.36 -18.25 0.46
CA GLN A 171 -39.13 -17.70 -0.12
C GLN A 171 -38.11 -17.36 0.96
N GLN A 172 -37.22 -18.32 1.25
CA GLN A 172 -36.10 -18.10 2.18
C GLN A 172 -35.04 -17.18 1.55
N LEU A 173 -34.47 -16.31 2.37
CA LEU A 173 -33.30 -15.52 2.00
C LEU A 173 -32.05 -16.39 1.97
N THR A 174 -31.16 -16.11 1.02
CA THR A 174 -29.81 -16.70 0.99
C THR A 174 -28.88 -15.81 1.79
N GLU A 175 -28.00 -16.41 2.58
CA GLU A 175 -27.02 -15.64 3.34
C GLU A 175 -26.04 -14.91 2.42
N THR A 176 -25.81 -13.63 2.71
CA THR A 176 -24.83 -12.81 2.00
C THR A 176 -23.41 -13.37 2.24
N LYS A 177 -22.59 -13.42 1.19
CA LYS A 177 -21.17 -13.77 1.28
C LYS A 177 -20.31 -12.52 1.11
N GLN A 178 -19.11 -12.55 1.69
CA GLN A 178 -18.12 -11.48 1.50
C GLN A 178 -17.87 -11.18 0.02
N SER A 179 -17.73 -12.22 -0.80
CA SER A 179 -17.52 -12.11 -2.25
C SER A 179 -18.63 -11.37 -2.98
N ASP A 180 -19.82 -11.26 -2.38
CA ASP A 180 -20.98 -10.63 -3.02
C ASP A 180 -20.90 -9.10 -2.93
N ILE A 181 -20.16 -8.56 -1.95
CA ILE A 181 -20.12 -7.12 -1.65
C ILE A 181 -18.70 -6.54 -1.48
N GLU A 182 -17.65 -7.37 -1.50
CA GLU A 182 -16.26 -6.92 -1.41
C GLU A 182 -15.72 -6.41 -2.75
N ASN A 183 -14.90 -5.35 -2.70
CA ASN A 183 -14.05 -4.95 -3.81
C ASN A 183 -12.73 -5.74 -3.77
N ASP A 184 -12.41 -6.50 -4.80
CA ASP A 184 -11.24 -7.37 -4.86
C ASP A 184 -9.90 -6.62 -4.99
N LYS A 185 -9.94 -5.34 -5.38
CA LYS A 185 -8.77 -4.47 -5.60
C LYS A 185 -8.49 -3.51 -4.45
N VAL A 186 -9.45 -3.28 -3.54
CA VAL A 186 -9.31 -2.33 -2.43
C VAL A 186 -9.52 -3.05 -1.11
N LYS A 187 -8.46 -3.10 -0.30
CA LYS A 187 -8.46 -3.73 1.02
C LYS A 187 -8.04 -2.69 2.05
N HIS A 188 -8.78 -2.60 3.15
CA HIS A 188 -8.56 -1.66 4.25
C HIS A 188 -8.60 -2.39 5.60
#